data_AF-A0A8J3RVU4-F1
#
_entry.id   AF-A0A8J3RVU4-F1
#
_cell.length_a   1.000
_cell.length_b   1.000
_cell.length_c   1.000
_cell.angle_alpha   90.00
_cell.angle_beta   90.00
_cell.angle_gamma   90.00
#
_symmetry.space_group_name_H-M   'P 1'
#
loop_
_entity.id
_entity.type
_entity.pdbx_description
1 polymer ?
#
loop_
_entity_poly.entity_id
_entity_poly.type
_entity_poly.pdbx_seq_one_letter_code
_entity_poly.pdbx_strand_id
1 'polypeptide(L)'
;MGERQLTPPEGPGSDGRPTPPDRPGSDGRPTPPDAPGLAGTVPLERGFFDRPAHEVAPDLLGRVLVHGPVALRLTEVEAYGLQGEDPAAHTYRGLTPRNAVMFGPPGHVYVYFTYGMHFCANLVCLPEGVGSGVLLRAGEVIAGIETAAARRSAGTGRGVPPRDLARGPARLAVALGFAREHNGLDACSPGGANTIGNDSTGGAAVEPGRLAVLEGDPPGADLIRSGPRTGVASGKETPWRFWIDGDPTVSPYRPHVPRRRTS
;
A
#
# COMPACT_ATOMS: atom_id res chain seq x y z
N MET A 1 -5.54 -67.37 -67.71
CA MET A 1 -5.46 -66.83 -66.33
C MET A 1 -4.21 -66.00 -66.26
N GLY A 2 -4.36 -64.68 -66.33
CA GLY A 2 -3.24 -63.74 -66.16
C GLY A 2 -3.30 -63.11 -64.78
N GLU A 3 -2.21 -62.44 -64.38
CA GLU A 3 -2.11 -61.24 -63.51
C GLU A 3 -0.65 -61.12 -63.04
N ARG A 4 0.09 -60.11 -63.52
CA ARG A 4 0.15 -58.67 -63.12
C ARG A 4 1.08 -58.43 -61.93
N GLN A 5 2.16 -57.69 -62.22
CA GLN A 5 3.11 -57.13 -61.27
C GLN A 5 2.42 -56.16 -60.29
N LEU A 6 2.83 -56.22 -59.02
CA LEU A 6 2.46 -55.26 -57.99
C LEU A 6 3.73 -54.64 -57.41
N THR A 7 3.94 -53.37 -57.75
CA THR A 7 4.82 -52.42 -57.07
C THR A 7 4.23 -52.03 -55.70
N PRO A 8 5.06 -51.69 -54.70
CA PRO A 8 4.59 -51.28 -53.38
C PRO A 8 3.94 -49.89 -53.41
N PRO A 9 2.96 -49.62 -52.53
CA PRO A 9 2.19 -48.38 -52.54
C PRO A 9 2.98 -47.19 -51.98
N GLU A 10 2.80 -46.05 -52.66
CA GLU A 10 3.20 -44.71 -52.22
C GLU A 10 2.47 -44.34 -50.93
N GLY A 11 3.21 -43.76 -49.98
CA GLY A 11 2.66 -43.30 -48.70
C GLY A 11 1.67 -42.14 -48.87
N PRO A 12 0.74 -41.97 -47.91
CA PRO A 12 -0.30 -40.96 -48.02
C PRO A 12 0.29 -39.55 -47.98
N GLY A 13 -0.19 -38.73 -48.92
CA GLY A 13 0.19 -37.33 -49.08
C GLY A 13 0.00 -36.52 -47.81
N SER A 14 0.86 -35.50 -47.65
CA SER A 14 0.71 -34.46 -46.65
C SER A 14 -0.62 -33.74 -46.87
N ASP A 15 -1.59 -33.98 -45.97
CA ASP A 15 -2.79 -33.17 -45.83
C ASP A 15 -2.38 -31.71 -45.60
N GLY A 16 -2.54 -30.89 -46.63
CA GLY A 16 -2.45 -29.44 -46.55
C GLY A 16 -3.59 -28.87 -45.72
N ARG A 17 -3.49 -28.94 -44.39
CA ARG A 17 -4.30 -28.12 -43.51
C ARG A 17 -3.79 -26.68 -43.59
N PRO A 18 -4.61 -25.71 -43.99
CA PRO A 18 -4.22 -24.31 -43.91
C PRO A 18 -3.93 -23.96 -42.44
N THR A 19 -2.75 -23.38 -42.20
CA THR A 19 -2.44 -22.66 -40.97
C THR A 19 -3.52 -21.59 -40.74
N PRO A 20 -4.09 -21.49 -39.52
CA PRO A 20 -5.01 -20.40 -39.23
C PRO A 20 -4.28 -19.06 -39.41
N PRO A 21 -4.93 -18.03 -39.98
CA PRO A 21 -4.30 -16.73 -40.17
C PRO A 21 -3.90 -16.15 -38.81
N ASP A 22 -2.72 -15.52 -38.78
CA ASP A 22 -2.27 -14.67 -37.69
C ASP A 22 -3.40 -13.72 -37.29
N ARG A 23 -3.83 -13.81 -36.03
CA ARG A 23 -4.79 -12.84 -35.48
C ARG A 23 -4.09 -11.48 -35.48
N PRO A 24 -4.69 -10.45 -36.11
CA PRO A 24 -4.15 -9.11 -36.01
C PRO A 24 -4.17 -8.69 -34.54
N GLY A 25 -3.02 -8.28 -34.03
CA GLY A 25 -2.89 -7.70 -32.71
C GLY A 25 -3.72 -6.42 -32.63
N SER A 26 -4.65 -6.37 -31.68
CA SER A 26 -5.13 -5.15 -31.02
C SER A 26 -6.27 -5.52 -30.08
N ASP A 27 -5.96 -5.95 -28.86
CA ASP A 27 -6.90 -5.72 -27.77
C ASP A 27 -6.72 -4.26 -27.35
N GLY A 28 -7.36 -3.36 -28.11
CA GLY A 28 -7.55 -1.97 -27.76
C GLY A 28 -8.45 -1.84 -26.53
N ARG A 29 -8.02 -2.39 -25.38
CA ARG A 29 -8.57 -1.96 -24.10
C ARG A 29 -8.24 -0.47 -23.98
N PRO A 30 -9.23 0.37 -23.66
CA PRO A 30 -8.94 1.72 -23.22
C PRO A 30 -7.91 1.61 -22.10
N THR A 31 -6.74 2.22 -22.29
CA THR A 31 -5.85 2.54 -21.18
C THR A 31 -6.73 3.25 -20.15
N PRO A 32 -6.78 2.78 -18.89
CA PRO A 32 -7.52 3.50 -17.87
C PRO A 32 -6.99 4.94 -17.88
N PRO A 33 -7.88 5.95 -17.88
CA PRO A 33 -7.43 7.34 -17.90
C PRO A 33 -6.46 7.54 -16.74
N ASP A 34 -5.29 8.11 -17.04
CA ASP A 34 -4.35 8.57 -16.03
C ASP A 34 -5.13 9.32 -14.95
N ALA A 35 -4.86 8.98 -13.68
CA ALA A 35 -5.46 9.61 -12.52
C ALA A 35 -5.49 11.15 -12.72
N PRO A 36 -6.65 11.78 -12.93
CA PRO A 36 -6.69 13.21 -13.21
C PRO A 36 -6.23 13.96 -11.96
N GLY A 37 -5.19 14.79 -12.10
CA GLY A 37 -4.78 15.77 -11.09
C GLY A 37 -3.50 15.48 -10.28
N LEU A 38 -2.81 14.36 -10.48
CA LEU A 38 -1.52 14.08 -9.80
C LEU A 38 -0.27 14.38 -10.67
N ALA A 39 -0.48 14.82 -11.91
CA ALA A 39 0.62 15.25 -12.76
C ALA A 39 1.24 16.55 -12.19
N GLY A 40 2.47 16.47 -11.68
CA GLY A 40 3.23 17.62 -11.18
C GLY A 40 3.38 17.73 -9.66
N THR A 41 2.83 16.80 -8.87
CA THR A 41 3.08 16.78 -7.42
C THR A 41 4.43 16.16 -7.08
N VAL A 42 5.22 16.88 -6.28
CA VAL A 42 6.59 16.54 -5.91
C VAL A 42 6.57 15.51 -4.78
N PRO A 43 7.38 14.43 -4.84
CA PRO A 43 7.56 13.52 -3.70
C PRO A 43 8.17 14.24 -2.51
N LEU A 44 7.74 13.87 -1.30
CA LEU A 44 8.39 14.35 -0.09
C LEU A 44 9.81 13.79 -0.01
N GLU A 45 10.75 14.66 0.34
CA GLU A 45 12.15 14.29 0.52
C GLU A 45 12.34 13.44 1.78
N ARG A 46 13.42 12.66 1.81
CA ARG A 46 13.74 11.79 2.96
C ARG A 46 13.85 12.57 4.29
N GLY A 47 14.34 13.80 4.24
CA GLY A 47 14.45 14.69 5.41
C GLY A 47 13.10 15.02 6.07
N PHE A 48 11.98 14.89 5.35
CA PHE A 48 10.65 15.01 5.93
C PHE A 48 10.39 13.91 6.98
N PHE A 49 10.90 12.70 6.73
CA PHE A 49 10.69 11.52 7.58
C PHE A 49 11.80 11.35 8.63
N ASP A 50 12.97 11.95 8.40
CA ASP A 50 14.12 11.91 9.32
C ASP A 50 13.93 12.83 10.54
N ARG A 51 12.82 12.62 11.25
CA ARG A 51 12.37 13.41 12.41
C ARG A 51 11.59 12.52 13.37
N PRO A 52 11.38 12.92 14.64
CA PRO A 52 10.55 12.16 15.56
C PRO A 52 9.14 11.90 15.01
N ALA A 53 8.64 10.67 15.12
CA ALA A 53 7.35 10.28 14.52
C ALA A 53 6.16 11.13 14.99
N HIS A 54 6.19 11.65 16.21
CA HIS A 54 5.13 12.52 16.74
C HIS A 54 5.12 13.93 16.13
N GLU A 55 6.23 14.36 15.52
CA GLU A 55 6.31 15.58 14.72
C GLU A 55 5.94 15.31 13.25
N VAL A 56 6.38 14.17 12.69
CA VAL A 56 6.06 13.76 11.31
C VAL A 56 4.56 13.49 11.13
N ALA A 57 3.91 12.89 12.13
CA ALA A 57 2.52 12.47 12.04
C ALA A 57 1.52 13.61 11.72
N PRO A 58 1.47 14.74 12.45
CA PRO A 58 0.57 15.84 12.08
C PRO A 58 0.90 16.42 10.71
N ASP A 59 2.19 16.50 10.32
CA ASP A 59 2.61 17.03 9.02
C ASP A 59 2.24 16.14 7.83
N LEU A 60 1.93 14.85 8.08
CA LEU A 60 1.46 13.90 7.08
C LEU A 60 -0.02 14.09 6.73
N LEU A 61 -0.80 14.80 7.56
CA LEU A 61 -2.20 15.06 7.26
C LEU A 61 -2.32 15.96 6.02
N GLY A 62 -3.19 15.59 5.08
CA GLY A 62 -3.35 16.28 3.80
C GLY A 62 -2.33 15.88 2.72
N ARG A 63 -1.27 15.12 3.05
CA ARG A 63 -0.32 14.57 2.06
C ARG A 63 -0.95 13.44 1.27
N VAL A 64 -0.41 13.19 0.07
CA VAL A 64 -0.95 12.20 -0.85
C VAL A 64 -0.07 10.96 -0.89
N LEU A 65 -0.63 9.82 -0.49
CA LEU A 65 0.02 8.51 -0.60
C LEU A 65 -0.44 7.81 -1.88
N VAL A 66 0.50 7.45 -2.73
CA VAL A 66 0.23 6.75 -4.00
C VAL A 66 0.81 5.35 -3.96
N HIS A 67 0.03 4.34 -4.36
CA HIS A 67 0.53 3.00 -4.61
C HIS A 67 -0.16 2.39 -5.85
N GLY A 68 0.63 2.17 -6.90
CA GLY A 68 0.11 1.75 -8.20
C GLY A 68 -0.93 2.76 -8.72
N PRO A 69 -2.15 2.33 -9.09
CA PRO A 69 -3.17 3.22 -9.65
C PRO A 69 -3.99 4.00 -8.60
N VAL A 70 -3.76 3.77 -7.29
CA VAL A 70 -4.59 4.36 -6.22
C VAL A 70 -3.81 5.44 -5.50
N ALA A 71 -4.47 6.59 -5.27
CA ALA A 71 -3.94 7.67 -4.44
C ALA A 71 -4.91 8.04 -3.32
N LEU A 72 -4.37 8.28 -2.13
CA LEU A 72 -5.10 8.68 -0.94
C LEU A 72 -4.59 10.02 -0.41
N ARG A 73 -5.48 10.96 -0.11
CA ARG A 73 -5.18 12.07 0.81
C ARG A 73 -5.26 11.55 2.24
N LEU A 74 -4.19 11.63 3.01
CA LEU A 74 -4.14 11.15 4.39
C LEU A 74 -4.96 12.06 5.32
N THR A 75 -5.81 11.46 6.14
CA THR A 75 -6.70 12.20 7.05
C THR A 75 -6.58 11.75 8.51
N GLU A 76 -5.93 10.62 8.75
CA GLU A 76 -5.68 10.10 10.08
C GLU A 76 -4.40 9.25 10.11
N VAL A 77 -3.59 9.45 11.14
CA VAL A 77 -2.35 8.71 11.39
C VAL A 77 -2.09 8.50 12.89
N GLU A 78 -1.18 7.58 13.22
CA GLU A 78 -0.70 7.38 14.61
C GLU A 78 0.82 7.31 14.68
N ALA A 79 1.44 8.05 15.59
CA ALA A 79 2.87 7.98 15.85
C ALA A 79 3.23 6.85 16.84
N TYR A 80 4.38 6.24 16.60
CA TYR A 80 5.00 5.24 17.45
C TYR A 80 6.44 5.65 17.76
N GLY A 81 6.73 5.77 19.06
CA GLY A 81 7.96 6.35 19.59
C GLY A 81 9.16 5.41 19.53
N LEU A 82 10.18 5.77 20.31
CA LEU A 82 11.46 5.08 20.35
C LEU A 82 11.37 3.70 21.03
N GLN A 83 12.34 2.86 20.70
CA GLN A 83 12.62 1.63 21.43
C GLN A 83 12.79 1.92 22.93
N GLY A 84 12.18 1.07 23.77
CA GLY A 84 12.22 1.22 25.24
C GLY A 84 11.32 2.32 25.83
N GLU A 85 10.79 3.23 25.01
CA GLU A 85 9.95 4.34 25.49
C GLU A 85 8.46 4.13 25.20
N ASP A 86 8.13 3.60 24.02
CA ASP A 86 6.74 3.42 23.61
C ASP A 86 6.31 1.94 23.64
N PRO A 87 5.65 1.46 24.72
CA PRO A 87 5.25 0.05 24.84
C PRO A 87 4.20 -0.39 23.82
N ALA A 88 3.58 0.53 23.08
CA ALA A 88 2.66 0.19 21.98
C ALA A 88 3.39 -0.05 20.65
N ALA A 89 4.66 0.36 20.52
CA ALA A 89 5.43 0.24 19.29
C ALA A 89 5.97 -1.18 19.10
N HIS A 90 6.02 -1.64 17.84
CA HIS A 90 6.68 -2.90 17.51
C HIS A 90 8.20 -2.87 17.76
N THR A 91 8.79 -1.68 17.82
CA THR A 91 10.21 -1.44 18.07
C THR A 91 10.53 -1.42 19.56
N TYR A 92 9.52 -1.44 20.46
CA TYR A 92 9.70 -1.31 21.92
C TYR A 92 10.74 -2.27 22.50
N ARG A 93 10.72 -3.55 22.08
CA ARG A 93 11.64 -4.59 22.55
C ARG A 93 12.90 -4.72 21.68
N GLY A 94 13.11 -3.79 20.75
CA GLY A 94 14.23 -3.77 19.82
C GLY A 94 13.99 -4.51 18.52
N LEU A 95 15.08 -4.67 17.79
CA LEU A 95 15.14 -5.22 16.44
C LEU A 95 14.81 -6.72 16.43
N THR A 96 13.98 -7.12 15.47
CA THR A 96 13.63 -8.51 15.15
C THR A 96 13.56 -8.65 13.62
N PRO A 97 13.64 -9.88 13.07
CA PRO A 97 13.46 -10.08 11.63
C PRO A 97 12.13 -9.52 11.09
N ARG A 98 11.07 -9.53 11.92
CA ARG A 98 9.74 -9.06 11.53
C ARG A 98 9.68 -7.55 11.38
N ASN A 99 10.28 -6.79 12.30
CA ASN A 99 10.21 -5.33 12.34
C ASN A 99 11.46 -4.66 11.75
N ALA A 100 12.36 -5.41 11.09
CA ALA A 100 13.64 -4.90 10.63
C ALA A 100 13.52 -3.64 9.76
N VAL A 101 12.47 -3.55 8.93
CA VAL A 101 12.19 -2.35 8.12
C VAL A 101 12.00 -1.10 8.98
N MET A 102 11.41 -1.21 10.18
CA MET A 102 11.23 -0.07 11.09
C MET A 102 12.55 0.53 11.60
N PHE A 103 13.66 -0.17 11.43
CA PHE A 103 15.01 0.31 11.76
C PHE A 103 15.82 0.66 10.50
N GLY A 104 15.20 0.61 9.31
CA GLY A 104 15.82 1.00 8.05
C GLY A 104 15.79 2.52 7.82
N PRO A 105 16.09 2.98 6.59
CA PRO A 105 16.12 4.41 6.31
C PRO A 105 14.72 5.06 6.41
N PRO A 106 14.64 6.34 6.82
CA PRO A 106 13.37 7.04 6.96
C PRO A 106 12.62 7.15 5.63
N GLY A 107 11.28 7.11 5.66
CA GLY A 107 10.43 7.14 4.47
C GLY A 107 10.20 5.78 3.78
N HIS A 108 10.78 4.70 4.29
CA HIS A 108 10.41 3.34 3.84
C HIS A 108 9.07 2.92 4.43
N VAL A 109 8.33 2.03 3.75
CA VAL A 109 7.08 1.49 4.26
C VAL A 109 7.28 0.16 4.98
N TYR A 110 6.87 0.09 6.24
CA TYR A 110 6.78 -1.16 6.98
C TYR A 110 5.37 -1.73 6.88
N VAL A 111 5.20 -2.78 6.07
CA VAL A 111 3.93 -3.47 5.87
C VAL A 111 3.93 -4.76 6.68
N TYR A 112 2.93 -4.93 7.54
CA TYR A 112 2.83 -6.11 8.40
C TYR A 112 1.42 -6.67 8.48
N PHE A 113 1.35 -7.98 8.61
CA PHE A 113 0.09 -8.70 8.78
C PHE A 113 -0.33 -8.73 10.26
N THR A 114 -1.59 -8.41 10.52
CA THR A 114 -2.19 -8.32 11.85
C THR A 114 -3.49 -9.11 11.94
N TYR A 115 -3.78 -9.63 13.13
CA TYR A 115 -4.99 -10.38 13.49
C TYR A 115 -5.37 -11.52 12.53
N GLY A 116 -4.40 -12.08 11.80
CA GLY A 116 -4.61 -13.20 10.89
C GLY A 116 -5.38 -12.89 9.61
N MET A 117 -5.71 -11.61 9.34
CA MET A 117 -6.61 -11.27 8.22
C MET A 117 -6.32 -9.95 7.51
N HIS A 118 -5.52 -9.04 8.09
CA HIS A 118 -5.35 -7.69 7.56
C HIS A 118 -3.90 -7.25 7.52
N PHE A 119 -3.55 -6.42 6.54
CA PHE A 119 -2.29 -5.68 6.55
C PHE A 119 -2.49 -4.29 7.15
N CYS A 120 -1.43 -3.76 7.74
CA CYS A 120 -1.28 -2.35 8.11
C CYS A 120 0.08 -1.86 7.58
N ALA A 121 0.24 -0.56 7.43
CA ALA A 121 1.45 0.06 6.90
C ALA A 121 1.89 1.24 7.75
N ASN A 122 3.18 1.30 8.09
CA ASN A 122 3.82 2.45 8.70
C ASN A 122 4.81 3.09 7.73
N LEU A 123 5.04 4.39 7.87
CA LEU A 123 6.21 5.06 7.31
C LEU A 123 7.30 5.14 8.39
N VAL A 124 8.50 4.72 8.05
CA VAL A 124 9.66 4.72 8.95
C VAL A 124 10.10 6.15 9.21
N CYS A 125 10.42 6.46 10.47
CA CYS A 125 10.93 7.76 10.91
C CYS A 125 12.28 7.59 11.58
N LEU A 126 13.03 8.71 11.68
CA LEU A 126 14.39 8.80 12.23
C LEU A 126 15.46 8.09 11.36
N PRO A 127 16.76 8.30 11.63
CA PRO A 127 17.83 7.68 10.87
C PRO A 127 17.84 6.15 11.01
N GLU A 128 18.49 5.50 10.06
CA GLU A 128 18.72 4.06 10.09
C GLU A 128 19.36 3.62 11.42
N GLY A 129 18.89 2.49 11.95
CA GLY A 129 19.23 1.96 13.27
C GLY A 129 18.32 2.45 14.39
N VAL A 130 17.47 3.46 14.18
CA VAL A 130 16.57 4.00 15.20
C VAL A 130 15.11 3.65 14.89
N GLY A 131 14.54 2.74 15.69
CA GLY A 131 13.19 2.21 15.43
C GLY A 131 12.05 3.16 15.81
N SER A 132 11.43 3.83 14.83
CA SER A 132 10.24 4.67 15.00
C SER A 132 9.43 4.78 13.71
N GLY A 133 8.17 5.21 13.79
CA GLY A 133 7.38 5.43 12.57
C GLY A 133 5.94 5.86 12.80
N VAL A 134 5.26 6.17 11.69
CA VAL A 134 3.88 6.64 11.67
C VAL A 134 2.98 5.61 10.98
N LEU A 135 2.00 5.07 11.69
CA LEU A 135 0.96 4.21 11.13
C LEU A 135 0.00 5.04 10.28
N LEU A 136 -0.23 4.57 9.06
CA LEU A 136 -1.21 5.10 8.13
C LEU A 136 -2.59 4.54 8.48
N ARG A 137 -3.52 5.39 8.91
CA ARG A 137 -4.81 4.93 9.45
C ARG A 137 -5.97 5.17 8.53
N ALA A 138 -6.13 6.37 8.00
CA ALA A 138 -7.24 6.65 7.11
C ALA A 138 -6.90 7.73 6.09
N GLY A 139 -7.68 7.73 5.02
CA GLY A 139 -7.58 8.72 3.97
C GLY A 139 -8.79 8.70 3.03
N GLU A 140 -8.86 9.75 2.22
CA GLU A 140 -9.81 9.88 1.13
C GLU A 140 -9.18 9.35 -0.16
N VAL A 141 -9.87 8.45 -0.87
CA VAL A 141 -9.42 8.01 -2.19
C VAL A 141 -9.72 9.11 -3.20
N ILE A 142 -8.67 9.73 -3.73
CA ILE A 142 -8.77 10.85 -4.69
C ILE A 142 -8.48 10.42 -6.12
N ALA A 143 -7.86 9.26 -6.32
CA ALA A 143 -7.68 8.63 -7.62
C ALA A 143 -7.66 7.10 -7.53
N GLY A 144 -8.04 6.43 -8.62
CA GLY A 144 -8.16 4.97 -8.66
C GLY A 144 -9.34 4.43 -7.85
N ILE A 145 -10.43 5.20 -7.76
CA ILE A 145 -11.60 4.89 -6.93
C ILE A 145 -12.21 3.53 -7.30
N GLU A 146 -12.31 3.22 -8.60
CA GLU A 146 -12.86 1.96 -9.11
C GLU A 146 -11.98 0.77 -8.67
N THR A 147 -10.66 0.95 -8.73
CA THR A 147 -9.70 -0.07 -8.28
C THR A 147 -9.79 -0.29 -6.78
N ALA A 148 -9.84 0.80 -5.99
CA ALA A 148 -10.00 0.73 -4.55
C ALA A 148 -11.35 0.08 -4.17
N ALA A 149 -12.44 0.44 -4.84
CA ALA A 149 -13.77 -0.12 -4.63
C ALA A 149 -13.79 -1.62 -4.92
N ALA A 150 -13.25 -2.05 -6.08
CA ALA A 150 -13.18 -3.47 -6.44
C ALA A 150 -12.42 -4.29 -5.40
N ARG A 151 -11.27 -3.80 -4.92
CA ARG A 151 -10.50 -4.43 -3.82
C ARG A 151 -11.29 -4.51 -2.53
N ARG A 152 -12.06 -3.47 -2.18
CA ARG A 152 -12.83 -3.37 -0.94
C ARG A 152 -14.13 -4.18 -0.95
N SER A 153 -14.75 -4.40 -2.11
CA SER A 153 -15.99 -5.16 -2.25
C SER A 153 -15.79 -6.66 -2.52
N ALA A 154 -14.55 -7.07 -2.83
CA ALA A 154 -14.20 -8.46 -3.15
C ALA A 154 -14.77 -9.43 -2.10
N GLY A 155 -15.60 -10.38 -2.54
CA GLY A 155 -16.21 -11.40 -1.70
C GLY A 155 -17.46 -10.99 -0.90
N THR A 156 -17.88 -9.72 -0.94
CA THR A 156 -19.07 -9.26 -0.19
C THR A 156 -20.29 -8.93 -1.04
N GLY A 157 -20.10 -8.71 -2.36
CA GLY A 157 -21.17 -8.35 -3.29
C GLY A 157 -21.84 -6.98 -3.05
N ARG A 158 -21.42 -6.23 -2.02
CA ARG A 158 -21.99 -4.94 -1.62
C ARG A 158 -21.07 -3.78 -2.04
N GLY A 159 -21.65 -2.73 -2.61
CA GLY A 159 -20.93 -1.49 -2.87
C GLY A 159 -20.46 -0.82 -1.57
N VAL A 160 -19.22 -0.32 -1.58
CA VAL A 160 -18.63 0.41 -0.44
C VAL A 160 -18.71 1.91 -0.74
N PRO A 161 -19.30 2.73 0.15
CA PRO A 161 -19.32 4.18 -0.03
C PRO A 161 -17.91 4.76 -0.17
N PRO A 162 -17.67 5.78 -1.02
CA PRO A 162 -16.34 6.36 -1.23
C PRO A 162 -15.60 6.72 0.07
N ARG A 163 -16.30 7.38 1.02
CA ARG A 163 -15.74 7.75 2.34
C ARG A 163 -15.26 6.56 3.17
N ASP A 164 -15.77 5.36 2.92
CA ASP A 164 -15.49 4.15 3.71
C ASP A 164 -14.43 3.25 3.06
N LEU A 165 -13.92 3.61 1.86
CA LEU A 165 -12.94 2.83 1.12
C LEU A 165 -11.64 2.64 1.90
N ALA A 166 -11.11 3.72 2.49
CA ALA A 166 -9.87 3.72 3.26
C ALA A 166 -10.05 4.21 4.71
N ARG A 167 -11.26 4.12 5.26
CA ARG A 167 -11.60 4.57 6.62
C ARG A 167 -11.17 3.56 7.71
N GLY A 168 -9.87 3.50 7.98
CA GLY A 168 -9.24 2.62 8.98
C GLY A 168 -8.08 1.82 8.39
N PRO A 169 -7.07 1.43 9.21
CA PRO A 169 -5.74 1.04 8.71
C PRO A 169 -5.77 -0.19 7.79
N ALA A 170 -6.57 -1.19 8.16
CA ALA A 170 -6.77 -2.38 7.33
C ALA A 170 -7.50 -2.07 6.02
N ARG A 171 -8.45 -1.12 6.04
CA ARG A 171 -9.19 -0.72 4.84
C ARG A 171 -8.31 0.08 3.89
N LEU A 172 -7.52 1.00 4.44
CA LEU A 172 -6.49 1.74 3.72
C LEU A 172 -5.52 0.79 3.01
N ALA A 173 -4.99 -0.20 3.73
CA ALA A 173 -4.07 -1.18 3.15
C ALA A 173 -4.71 -1.95 2.00
N VAL A 174 -5.97 -2.40 2.15
CA VAL A 174 -6.70 -3.08 1.06
C VAL A 174 -6.99 -2.15 -0.11
N ALA A 175 -7.36 -0.89 0.12
CA ALA A 175 -7.64 0.08 -0.94
C ALA A 175 -6.38 0.32 -1.80
N LEU A 176 -5.22 0.53 -1.16
CA LEU A 176 -3.93 0.69 -1.83
C LEU A 176 -3.38 -0.61 -2.43
N GLY A 177 -3.89 -1.77 -2.01
CA GLY A 177 -3.40 -3.07 -2.46
C GLY A 177 -2.09 -3.47 -1.80
N PHE A 178 -1.82 -3.01 -0.57
CA PHE A 178 -0.67 -3.45 0.18
C PHE A 178 -0.77 -4.94 0.54
N ALA A 179 0.39 -5.58 0.46
CA ALA A 179 0.61 -7.00 0.70
C ALA A 179 2.06 -7.19 1.18
N ARG A 180 2.44 -8.42 1.53
CA ARG A 180 3.72 -8.70 2.20
C ARG A 180 4.93 -8.27 1.37
N GLU A 181 4.87 -8.47 0.07
CA GLU A 181 5.90 -8.14 -0.92
C GLU A 181 6.19 -6.63 -1.02
N HIS A 182 5.29 -5.78 -0.53
CA HIS A 182 5.46 -4.33 -0.50
C HIS A 182 6.18 -3.83 0.77
N ASN A 183 6.54 -4.72 1.69
CA ASN A 183 7.28 -4.36 2.89
C ASN A 183 8.71 -3.94 2.52
N GLY A 184 9.11 -2.73 2.89
CA GLY A 184 10.42 -2.16 2.61
C GLY A 184 10.50 -1.32 1.33
N LEU A 185 9.39 -1.03 0.66
CA LEU A 185 9.40 -0.07 -0.46
C LEU A 185 9.77 1.34 0.01
N ASP A 186 10.53 2.08 -0.80
CA ASP A 186 10.89 3.47 -0.53
C ASP A 186 9.78 4.42 -1.01
N ALA A 187 9.21 5.21 -0.11
CA ALA A 187 8.15 6.15 -0.46
C ALA A 187 8.67 7.55 -0.84
N CYS A 188 9.99 7.78 -0.82
CA CYS A 188 10.60 9.05 -1.23
C CYS A 188 11.03 9.05 -2.71
N SER A 189 11.12 7.87 -3.34
CA SER A 189 11.71 7.70 -4.67
C SER A 189 10.62 7.38 -5.71
N PRO A 190 10.14 8.35 -6.49
CA PRO A 190 9.02 8.17 -7.43
C PRO A 190 9.30 7.24 -8.63
N GLY A 191 10.48 6.61 -8.72
CA GLY A 191 10.86 5.76 -9.85
C GLY A 191 12.16 4.98 -9.66
N GLY A 192 12.56 4.69 -8.42
CA GLY A 192 13.80 3.97 -8.12
C GLY A 192 13.56 2.47 -7.99
N ALA A 193 14.36 1.66 -8.67
CA ALA A 193 14.37 0.20 -8.59
C ALA A 193 14.30 -0.31 -7.14
N ASN A 194 13.19 -0.94 -6.79
CA ASN A 194 12.97 -1.55 -5.48
C ASN A 194 13.93 -2.72 -5.31
N THR A 195 15.05 -2.53 -4.60
CA THR A 195 15.98 -3.62 -4.28
C THR A 195 16.03 -3.84 -2.77
N ILE A 196 15.47 -4.96 -2.33
CA ILE A 196 16.25 -5.97 -1.61
C ILE A 196 15.92 -7.32 -2.27
N GLY A 197 16.60 -7.62 -3.38
CA GLY A 197 16.43 -8.83 -4.18
C GLY A 197 16.93 -8.62 -5.60
N ASN A 198 17.95 -9.37 -5.99
CA ASN A 198 18.59 -9.36 -7.30
C ASN A 198 17.70 -9.96 -8.41
N ASP A 199 17.17 -9.12 -9.30
CA ASP A 199 16.70 -9.55 -10.61
C ASP A 199 16.68 -8.35 -11.57
N SER A 200 17.35 -8.54 -12.70
CA SER A 200 17.46 -7.64 -13.83
C SER A 200 16.51 -8.08 -14.95
N THR A 201 15.52 -7.27 -15.34
CA THR A 201 15.06 -7.14 -16.75
C THR A 201 14.22 -5.87 -16.89
N GLY A 202 14.55 -5.02 -17.88
CA GLY A 202 13.83 -3.78 -18.17
C GLY A 202 12.62 -3.97 -19.10
N GLY A 203 11.68 -3.02 -19.00
CA GLY A 203 10.58 -2.81 -19.94
C GLY A 203 9.65 -1.74 -19.37
N ALA A 204 9.43 -0.64 -20.09
CA ALA A 204 8.57 0.45 -19.64
C ALA A 204 7.09 0.05 -19.77
N ALA A 205 6.54 -0.58 -18.74
CA ALA A 205 5.13 -0.47 -18.39
C ALA A 205 5.00 0.54 -17.23
N VAL A 206 3.81 1.06 -16.96
CA VAL A 206 3.58 1.71 -15.65
C VAL A 206 3.69 0.60 -14.61
N GLU A 207 4.88 0.46 -14.04
CA GLU A 207 5.27 -0.69 -13.24
C GLU A 207 4.38 -0.86 -12.01
N PRO A 208 3.82 -2.07 -11.75
CA PRO A 208 3.23 -2.38 -10.46
C PRO A 208 4.31 -2.23 -9.37
N GLY A 209 4.15 -1.25 -8.47
CA GLY A 209 5.11 -1.02 -7.37
C GLY A 209 5.62 0.41 -7.21
N ARG A 210 5.10 1.39 -7.96
CA ARG A 210 5.36 2.81 -7.67
C ARG A 210 4.67 3.20 -6.36
N LEU A 211 5.46 3.37 -5.30
CA LEU A 211 5.06 3.95 -4.03
C LEU A 211 5.64 5.35 -3.93
N ALA A 212 4.83 6.32 -3.53
CA ALA A 212 5.34 7.64 -3.18
C ALA A 212 4.44 8.32 -2.15
N VAL A 213 5.03 9.08 -1.23
CA VAL A 213 4.32 10.15 -0.52
C VAL A 213 4.62 11.45 -1.24
N LEU A 214 3.58 12.08 -1.75
CA LEU A 214 3.67 13.33 -2.47
C LEU A 214 3.26 14.48 -1.56
N GLU A 215 3.69 15.68 -1.95
CA GLU A 215 3.04 16.90 -1.51
C GLU A 215 1.52 16.82 -1.74
N GLY A 216 0.80 17.62 -0.96
CA GLY A 216 -0.65 17.68 -0.98
C GLY A 216 -1.10 19.03 -0.43
N ASP A 217 -2.29 19.07 0.13
CA ASP A 217 -2.86 20.28 0.74
C ASP A 217 -3.03 20.05 2.25
N PRO A 218 -2.04 20.43 3.07
CA PRO A 218 -2.11 20.26 4.51
C PRO A 218 -3.23 21.11 5.11
N PRO A 219 -3.97 20.58 6.09
CA PRO A 219 -4.98 21.37 6.79
C PRO A 219 -4.34 22.50 7.60
N GLY A 220 -5.12 23.55 7.88
CA GLY A 220 -4.74 24.53 8.90
C GLY A 220 -4.50 23.86 10.26
N ALA A 221 -3.56 24.39 11.04
CA ALA A 221 -3.21 23.83 12.35
C ALA A 221 -4.41 23.78 13.32
N ASP A 222 -5.36 24.70 13.16
CA ASP A 222 -6.62 24.77 13.91
C ASP A 222 -7.60 23.63 13.58
N LEU A 223 -7.36 22.88 12.50
CA LEU A 223 -8.13 21.69 12.12
C LEU A 223 -7.43 20.39 12.52
N ILE A 224 -6.19 20.42 12.99
CA ILE A 224 -5.51 19.23 13.46
C ILE A 224 -5.93 18.93 14.89
N ARG A 225 -6.28 17.68 15.17
CA ARG A 225 -6.63 17.19 16.49
C ARG A 225 -5.70 16.05 16.88
N SER A 226 -5.46 15.91 18.17
CA SER A 226 -4.65 14.83 18.74
C SER A 226 -5.37 14.12 19.88
N GLY A 227 -5.07 12.85 20.10
CA GLY A 227 -5.71 12.07 21.14
C GLY A 227 -5.15 10.66 21.28
N PRO A 228 -5.75 9.83 22.15
CA PRO A 228 -5.28 8.48 22.41
C PRO A 228 -5.32 7.60 21.16
N ARG A 229 -4.36 6.69 21.06
CA ARG A 229 -4.25 5.72 19.96
C ARG A 229 -5.35 4.66 20.05
N THR A 230 -5.82 4.22 18.90
CA THR A 230 -6.91 3.25 18.76
C THR A 230 -6.38 1.84 18.95
N GLY A 231 -7.02 1.05 19.81
CA GLY A 231 -6.75 -0.38 19.93
C GLY A 231 -5.41 -0.76 20.56
N VAL A 232 -4.66 0.18 21.14
CA VAL A 232 -3.39 -0.12 21.83
C VAL A 232 -3.62 -0.70 23.23
N ALA A 233 -2.93 -1.80 23.55
CA ALA A 233 -3.04 -2.47 24.86
C ALA A 233 -2.26 -1.74 25.98
N SER A 234 -1.22 -0.99 25.60
CA SER A 234 -0.31 -0.24 26.47
C SER A 234 -0.12 1.18 25.91
N GLY A 235 0.33 2.14 26.73
CA GLY A 235 0.51 3.53 26.29
C GLY A 235 -0.81 4.20 25.85
N LYS A 236 -1.91 3.87 26.53
CA LYS A 236 -3.30 4.22 26.13
C LYS A 236 -3.58 5.72 26.14
N GLU A 237 -2.95 6.44 27.06
CA GLU A 237 -3.16 7.89 27.23
C GLU A 237 -2.24 8.72 26.35
N THR A 238 -1.27 8.11 25.66
CA THR A 238 -0.33 8.83 24.80
C THR A 238 -1.10 9.48 23.64
N PRO A 239 -1.08 10.83 23.50
CA PRO A 239 -1.94 11.56 22.56
C PRO A 239 -1.36 11.56 21.14
N TRP A 240 -0.89 10.41 20.66
CA TRP A 240 -0.16 10.25 19.40
C TRP A 240 -1.01 9.72 18.25
N ARG A 241 -2.33 9.85 18.33
CA ARG A 241 -3.22 9.77 17.18
C ARG A 241 -3.55 11.17 16.70
N PHE A 242 -3.40 11.41 15.40
CA PHE A 242 -3.65 12.72 14.78
C PHE A 242 -4.68 12.58 13.66
N TRP A 243 -5.59 13.55 13.55
CA TRP A 243 -6.62 13.56 12.50
C TRP A 243 -7.07 14.97 12.14
N ILE A 244 -7.70 15.09 10.96
CA ILE A 244 -8.34 16.31 10.47
C ILE A 244 -9.75 16.40 11.07
N ASP A 245 -10.05 17.50 11.77
CA ASP A 245 -11.33 17.72 12.42
C ASP A 245 -12.48 17.77 11.41
N GLY A 246 -13.60 17.11 11.73
CA GLY A 246 -14.78 17.04 10.86
C GLY A 246 -14.65 16.22 9.56
N ASP A 247 -13.46 15.71 9.22
CA ASP A 247 -13.27 14.97 7.97
C ASP A 247 -14.00 13.61 8.01
N PRO A 248 -14.88 13.31 7.03
CA PRO A 248 -15.76 12.13 7.07
C PRO A 248 -15.00 10.80 6.89
N THR A 249 -13.74 10.84 6.46
CA THR A 249 -12.90 9.66 6.22
C THR A 249 -12.11 9.25 7.46
N VAL A 250 -12.07 10.07 8.51
CA VAL A 250 -11.44 9.73 9.80
C VAL A 250 -12.16 8.56 10.43
N SER A 251 -11.41 7.52 10.81
CA SER A 251 -11.98 6.29 11.36
C SER A 251 -12.56 6.51 12.78
N PRO A 252 -13.59 5.73 13.17
CA PRO A 252 -14.12 5.81 14.52
C PRO A 252 -13.07 5.41 15.55
N TYR A 253 -12.95 6.17 16.64
CA TYR A 253 -12.11 5.79 17.78
C TYR A 253 -12.61 4.48 18.39
N ARG A 254 -11.68 3.57 18.73
CA ARG A 254 -11.97 2.31 19.40
C ARG A 254 -10.93 2.04 20.50
N PRO A 255 -11.30 2.06 21.79
CA PRO A 255 -10.39 1.69 22.86
C PRO A 255 -10.06 0.18 22.78
N HIS A 256 -8.89 -0.21 23.27
CA HIS A 256 -8.54 -1.63 23.39
C HIS A 256 -9.45 -2.33 24.42
N VAL A 257 -10.09 -3.42 24.01
CA VAL A 257 -10.90 -4.29 24.88
C VAL A 257 -10.09 -5.54 25.22
N PRO A 258 -9.69 -5.77 26.49
CA PRO A 258 -9.00 -6.99 26.88
C PRO A 258 -9.81 -8.24 26.54
N ARG A 259 -9.17 -9.25 25.95
CA ARG A 259 -9.81 -10.56 25.76
C ARG A 259 -10.03 -11.18 27.15
N ARG A 260 -11.30 -11.36 27.55
CA ARG A 260 -11.63 -12.24 28.69
C ARG A 260 -11.12 -13.65 28.35
N ARG A 261 -10.16 -14.17 29.11
CA ARG A 261 -9.86 -15.60 29.11
C ARG A 261 -11.07 -16.28 29.75
N THR A 262 -11.80 -17.09 28.99
CA THR A 262 -12.65 -18.13 29.58
C THR A 262 -11.70 -19.10 30.28
N SER A 263 -11.78 -19.10 31.61
CA SER A 263 -11.13 -20.08 32.48
C SER A 263 -11.63 -21.49 32.21
#